data_AF-Q5W2W3-F1
#
_entry.id   AF-Q5W2W3-F1
#
_cell.length_a   1.000
_cell.length_b   1.000
_cell.length_c   1.000
_cell.angle_alpha   90.00
_cell.angle_beta   90.00
_cell.angle_gamma   90.00
#
_symmetry.space_group_name_H-M   'P 1'
#
loop_
_entity.id
_entity.type
_entity.pdbx_description
1 polymer ?
#
loop_
_entity_poly.entity_id
_entity_poly.type
_entity_poly.pdbx_seq_one_letter_code
_entity_poly.pdbx_strand_id
1 'polypeptide(L)'
;MYKSSLPMRKRRNGGLNEMSLAQLVEKVANKHNLRINILPNGVIIIIKDNLAYVQIAAVRNVYYVRYLTKDEAYILHSLNEELIERIINEKLDESENVLKISDT
;
A
#
# COMPACT_ATOMS: atom_id res chain seq x y z
N MET A 1 47.43 20.95 -9.65
CA MET A 1 46.64 19.72 -9.46
C MET A 1 45.99 19.80 -8.07
N TYR A 2 44.74 20.27 -7.97
CA TYR A 2 44.01 20.32 -6.69
C TYR A 2 42.80 19.41 -6.80
N LYS A 3 42.84 18.26 -6.10
CA LYS A 3 41.69 17.37 -5.91
C LYS A 3 40.85 17.93 -4.77
N SER A 4 39.75 18.61 -5.09
CA SER A 4 38.69 18.93 -4.13
C SER A 4 37.77 17.71 -3.99
N SER A 5 38.05 16.83 -3.03
CA SER A 5 37.11 15.80 -2.61
C SER A 5 36.10 16.41 -1.64
N LEU A 6 34.93 16.80 -2.15
CA LEU A 6 33.76 17.12 -1.34
C LEU A 6 33.37 15.87 -0.52
N PRO A 7 33.07 15.99 0.77
CA PRO A 7 32.61 14.84 1.55
C PRO A 7 31.25 14.40 1.00
N MET A 8 31.15 13.12 0.62
CA MET A 8 29.89 12.49 0.27
C MET A 8 28.89 12.69 1.41
N ARG A 9 27.74 13.27 1.07
CA ARG A 9 26.61 13.44 1.97
C ARG A 9 26.18 12.06 2.46
N LYS A 10 26.54 11.72 3.70
CA LYS A 10 26.14 10.49 4.39
C LYS A 10 24.61 10.41 4.32
N ARG A 11 24.05 9.54 3.48
CA ARG A 11 22.62 9.22 3.52
C ARG A 11 22.37 8.70 4.93
N ARG A 12 21.58 9.43 5.71
CA ARG A 12 21.10 8.94 7.00
C ARG A 12 20.22 7.73 6.67
N ASN A 13 20.72 6.53 6.94
CA ASN A 13 19.86 5.37 7.12
C ASN A 13 19.00 5.70 8.35
N GLY A 14 17.74 6.07 8.10
CA GLY A 14 16.71 6.13 9.12
C GLY A 14 16.56 4.73 9.74
N GLY A 15 16.34 4.70 11.05
CA GLY A 15 16.39 3.49 11.86
C GLY A 15 15.37 2.42 11.44
N LEU A 16 15.68 1.19 11.82
CA LEU A 16 14.71 0.13 12.01
C LEU A 16 13.57 0.64 12.91
N ASN A 17 12.38 0.95 12.36
CA ASN A 17 11.04 0.74 12.98
C ASN A 17 9.84 1.54 12.41
N GLU A 18 9.84 2.00 11.16
CA GLU A 18 8.58 2.29 10.47
C GLU A 18 8.65 1.76 9.03
N MET A 19 7.95 0.66 8.74
CA MET A 19 7.73 0.24 7.35
C MET A 19 6.80 1.26 6.69
N SER A 20 7.20 1.78 5.54
CA SER A 20 6.29 2.57 4.72
C SER A 20 5.09 1.72 4.29
N LEU A 21 3.92 2.34 4.11
CA LEU A 21 2.71 1.67 3.60
C LEU A 21 3.02 0.80 2.37
N ALA A 22 3.80 1.35 1.43
CA ALA A 22 4.21 0.65 0.23
C ALA A 22 4.99 -0.64 0.53
N GLN A 23 5.96 -0.59 1.44
CA GLN A 23 6.73 -1.78 1.84
C GLN A 23 5.86 -2.83 2.53
N LEU A 24 4.89 -2.38 3.35
CA LEU A 24 3.96 -3.28 4.01
C LEU A 24 3.06 -4.00 2.99
N VAL A 25 2.51 -3.28 2.03
CA VAL A 25 1.68 -3.84 0.96
C VAL A 25 2.50 -4.75 0.04
N GLU A 26 3.71 -4.33 -0.33
CA GLU A 26 4.64 -5.12 -1.16
C GLU A 26 5.00 -6.45 -0.49
N LYS A 27 5.30 -6.42 0.81
CA LYS A 27 5.62 -7.61 1.59
C LYS A 27 4.50 -8.65 1.51
N VAL A 28 3.25 -8.23 1.71
CA VAL A 28 2.11 -9.15 1.68
C VAL A 28 1.79 -9.58 0.25
N ALA A 29 1.78 -8.67 -0.72
CA ALA A 29 1.54 -8.98 -2.13
C ALA A 29 2.52 -10.04 -2.66
N ASN A 30 3.81 -9.94 -2.30
CA ASN A 30 4.83 -10.91 -2.67
C ASN A 30 4.56 -12.33 -2.13
N LYS A 31 3.98 -12.47 -0.93
CA LYS A 31 3.57 -13.78 -0.38
C LYS A 31 2.52 -14.47 -1.27
N HIS A 32 1.71 -13.69 -1.97
CA HIS A 32 0.64 -14.15 -2.86
C HIS A 32 1.02 -14.15 -4.35
N ASN A 33 2.30 -13.93 -4.68
CA ASN A 33 2.78 -13.78 -6.07
C ASN A 33 2.09 -12.65 -6.84
N LEU A 34 1.63 -11.62 -6.13
CA LEU A 34 1.02 -10.42 -6.72
C LEU A 34 2.06 -9.34 -6.95
N ARG A 35 1.84 -8.52 -7.97
CA ARG A 35 2.69 -7.35 -8.24
C ARG A 35 2.03 -6.10 -7.67
N ILE A 36 2.82 -5.09 -7.35
CA ILE A 36 2.31 -3.77 -7.00
C ILE A 36 2.90 -2.70 -7.93
N ASN A 37 2.10 -1.69 -8.24
CA ASN A 37 2.54 -0.47 -8.89
C ASN A 37 2.27 0.71 -7.94
N ILE A 38 3.27 1.54 -7.73
CA ILE A 38 3.14 2.75 -6.90
C ILE A 38 3.14 3.95 -7.85
N LEU A 39 2.04 4.69 -7.87
CA LEU A 39 1.89 5.88 -8.68
C LEU A 39 2.62 7.09 -8.06
N PRO A 40 2.98 8.12 -8.85
CA PRO A 40 3.67 9.31 -8.33
C PRO A 40 2.92 10.07 -7.22
N ASN A 41 1.60 9.93 -7.16
CA ASN A 41 0.74 10.51 -6.12
C ASN A 41 0.62 9.66 -4.85
N GLY A 42 1.36 8.54 -4.76
CA GLY A 42 1.36 7.65 -3.61
C GLY A 42 0.23 6.61 -3.60
N VAL A 43 -0.60 6.56 -4.64
CA VAL A 43 -1.60 5.49 -4.80
C VAL A 43 -0.90 4.17 -5.13
N ILE A 44 -1.28 3.12 -4.43
CA ILE A 44 -0.78 1.76 -4.64
C ILE A 44 -1.82 0.96 -5.41
N ILE A 45 -1.42 0.32 -6.49
CA ILE A 45 -2.25 -0.58 -7.27
C ILE A 45 -1.71 -1.99 -7.11
N ILE A 46 -2.53 -2.91 -6.63
CA ILE A 46 -2.23 -4.34 -6.63
C ILE A 46 -2.66 -4.91 -7.98
N ILE A 47 -1.75 -5.66 -8.61
CA ILE A 47 -1.96 -6.31 -9.91
C ILE A 47 -2.10 -7.82 -9.69
N LYS A 48 -3.21 -8.37 -10.17
CA LYS A 48 -3.54 -9.80 -10.16
C LYS A 48 -3.88 -10.21 -11.58
N ASP A 49 -3.25 -11.26 -12.11
CA ASP A 49 -3.49 -11.75 -13.47
C ASP A 49 -3.39 -10.67 -14.57
N ASN A 50 -2.38 -9.79 -14.47
CA ASN A 50 -2.16 -8.62 -15.34
C ASN A 50 -3.29 -7.57 -15.33
N LEU A 51 -4.22 -7.62 -14.37
CA LEU A 51 -5.28 -6.65 -14.19
C LEU A 51 -5.07 -5.83 -12.92
N ALA A 52 -5.42 -4.55 -13.00
CA ALA A 52 -5.52 -3.72 -11.81
C ALA A 52 -6.67 -4.23 -10.94
N TYR A 53 -6.32 -4.71 -9.75
CA TYR A 53 -7.22 -5.49 -8.91
C TYR A 53 -7.73 -4.68 -7.72
N VAL A 54 -6.81 -4.04 -7.00
CA VAL A 54 -7.12 -3.18 -5.85
C VAL A 54 -6.35 -1.90 -5.96
N GLN A 55 -7.00 -0.79 -5.62
CA GLN A 55 -6.40 0.51 -5.42
C GLN A 55 -6.40 0.87 -3.94
N ILE A 56 -5.25 1.26 -3.40
CA ILE A 56 -5.08 1.73 -2.02
C ILE A 56 -4.54 3.16 -2.05
N ALA A 57 -5.22 4.08 -1.37
CA ALA A 57 -4.79 5.46 -1.23
C ALA A 57 -4.82 5.89 0.23
N ALA A 58 -3.72 6.45 0.72
CA ALA A 58 -3.69 7.10 2.03
C ALA A 58 -4.09 8.57 1.86
N VAL A 59 -5.14 9.00 2.54
CA VAL A 59 -5.59 10.40 2.54
C VAL A 59 -5.76 10.84 3.99
N ARG A 60 -4.97 11.83 4.39
CA ARG A 60 -4.85 12.25 5.81
C ARG A 60 -4.46 11.05 6.68
N ASN A 61 -5.37 10.62 7.57
CA ASN A 61 -5.15 9.57 8.56
C ASN A 61 -6.00 8.32 8.29
N VAL A 62 -6.53 8.16 7.07
CA VAL A 62 -7.33 7.00 6.67
C VAL A 62 -6.83 6.42 5.36
N TYR A 63 -7.12 5.15 5.16
CA TYR A 63 -6.81 4.39 3.96
C TYR A 63 -8.09 4.11 3.20
N TYR A 64 -8.13 4.53 1.95
CA TYR A 64 -9.17 4.19 0.99
C TYR A 64 -8.74 2.95 0.23
N VAL A 65 -9.59 1.94 0.22
CA VAL A 65 -9.37 0.69 -0.51
C VAL A 65 -10.54 0.51 -1.46
N ARG A 66 -10.24 0.46 -2.76
CA ARG A 66 -11.22 0.20 -3.81
C ARG A 66 -10.86 -1.07 -4.53
N TYR A 67 -11.80 -2.01 -4.60
CA TYR A 67 -11.67 -3.12 -5.52
C TYR A 67 -12.05 -2.63 -6.91
N LEU A 68 -11.22 -2.91 -7.91
CA LEU A 68 -11.46 -2.47 -9.29
C LEU A 68 -12.22 -3.53 -10.10
N THR A 69 -12.33 -4.74 -9.56
CA THR A 69 -13.03 -5.89 -10.16
C THR A 69 -14.42 -6.11 -9.58
N LYS A 70 -14.81 -5.37 -8.55
CA LYS A 70 -16.14 -5.39 -7.91
C LYS A 70 -16.44 -3.98 -7.41
N ASP A 71 -17.70 -3.55 -7.49
CA ASP A 71 -18.15 -2.19 -7.10
C ASP A 71 -18.17 -2.01 -5.57
N GLU A 72 -17.01 -2.21 -4.93
CA GLU A 72 -16.84 -2.18 -3.49
C GLU A 72 -15.65 -1.31 -3.11
N ALA A 73 -15.91 -0.35 -2.22
CA ALA A 73 -14.89 0.49 -1.64
C ALA A 73 -15.05 0.58 -0.13
N TYR A 74 -13.93 0.84 0.55
CA TYR A 74 -13.81 0.77 1.99
C TYR A 74 -12.90 1.87 2.52
N ILE A 75 -13.18 2.34 3.73
CA ILE A 75 -12.34 3.26 4.50
C ILE A 75 -11.85 2.54 5.75
N LEU A 76 -10.54 2.59 5.99
CA LEU A 76 -9.87 1.99 7.14
C LEU A 76 -9.11 3.07 7.92
N HIS A 77 -9.17 3.03 9.25
CA HIS A 77 -8.41 3.95 10.12
C HIS A 77 -6.97 3.49 10.38
N SER A 78 -6.69 2.22 10.15
CA SER A 78 -5.36 1.63 10.28
C SER A 78 -5.17 0.59 9.20
N LEU A 79 -3.91 0.29 8.89
CA LEU A 79 -3.55 -0.78 7.99
C LEU A 79 -2.41 -1.58 8.61
N ASN A 80 -2.61 -2.89 8.71
CA ASN A 80 -1.61 -3.84 9.19
C ASN A 80 -1.53 -5.02 8.19
N GLU A 81 -0.62 -5.96 8.41
CA GLU A 81 -0.50 -7.13 7.52
C GLU A 81 -1.80 -7.91 7.42
N GLU A 82 -2.53 -8.13 8.53
CA GLU A 82 -3.79 -8.87 8.53
C GLU A 82 -4.85 -8.22 7.64
N LEU A 83 -5.03 -6.90 7.72
CA LEU A 83 -5.98 -6.19 6.88
C LEU A 83 -5.57 -6.25 5.41
N ILE A 84 -4.27 -6.17 5.10
CA ILE A 84 -3.79 -6.31 3.70
C ILE A 84 -4.02 -7.73 3.18
N GLU A 85 -3.81 -8.75 4.01
CA GLU A 85 -4.17 -10.13 3.71
C GLU A 85 -5.67 -10.25 3.39
N ARG A 86 -6.54 -9.61 4.19
CA ARG A 86 -7.97 -9.56 3.92
C ARG A 86 -8.31 -8.81 2.64
N ILE A 87 -7.60 -7.71 2.34
CA ILE A 87 -7.75 -6.97 1.08
C ILE A 87 -7.44 -7.87 -0.12
N ILE A 88 -6.29 -8.55 -0.10
CA ILE A 88 -5.86 -9.42 -1.20
C ILE A 88 -6.79 -10.61 -1.41
N ASN A 89 -7.39 -11.11 -0.33
CA ASN A 89 -8.32 -12.24 -0.35
C ASN A 89 -9.80 -11.84 -0.48
N GLU A 90 -10.10 -10.56 -0.67
CA GLU A 90 -11.47 -10.02 -0.80
C GLU A 90 -12.37 -10.16 0.43
N LYS A 91 -11.81 -10.35 1.63
CA LYS A 91 -12.52 -10.62 2.89
C LYS A 91 -12.59 -9.42 3.83
N LEU A 92 -12.65 -8.22 3.26
CA LEU A 92 -12.60 -6.99 4.05
C LEU A 92 -13.93 -6.67 4.72
N ASP A 93 -15.03 -7.14 4.14
CA ASP A 93 -16.39 -7.12 4.68
C ASP A 93 -16.54 -7.91 5.99
N GLU A 94 -15.70 -8.92 6.21
CA GLU A 94 -15.66 -9.69 7.46
C GLU A 94 -14.98 -8.94 8.63
N SER A 95 -14.52 -7.70 8.43
CA SER A 95 -13.74 -6.95 9.43
C SER A 95 -14.59 -5.92 10.18
N GLU A 96 -14.57 -5.96 11.51
CA GLU A 96 -15.38 -5.06 12.36
C GLU A 96 -14.96 -3.57 12.30
N ASN A 97 -13.73 -3.28 11.88
CA ASN A 97 -13.15 -1.92 11.90
C ASN A 97 -13.02 -1.28 10.51
N VAL A 98 -13.94 -1.60 9.60
CA VAL A 98 -13.91 -1.13 8.22
C VAL A 98 -15.26 -0.52 7.86
N LEU A 99 -15.24 0.69 7.30
CA LEU A 99 -16.44 1.34 6.79
C LEU A 99 -16.58 1.05 5.29
N LYS A 100 -17.57 0.24 4.91
CA LYS A 100 -17.94 0.06 3.50
C LYS A 100 -18.61 1.35 2.99
N ILE A 101 -18.18 1.81 1.83
CA ILE A 101 -18.75 2.98 1.14
C ILE A 101 -19.29 2.56 -0.22
N SER A 102 -20.28 3.31 -0.71
CA SER A 102 -20.75 3.12 -2.07
C SER A 102 -19.74 3.70 -3.05
N ASP A 103 -19.38 2.90 -4.05
CA ASP A 103 -18.62 3.33 -5.22
C ASP A 103 -19.65 3.66 -6.33
N THR A 104 -20.39 4.77 -6.15
CA THR A 104 -21.38 5.28 -7.12
C THR A 104 -20.86 6.49 -7.89
#